data_AF-A0A0B6YP65-F1
#
_entry.id   AF-A0A0B6YP65-F1
#
_cell.length_a   1.000
_cell.length_b   1.000
_cell.length_c   1.000
_cell.angle_alpha   90.00
_cell.angle_beta   90.00
_cell.angle_gamma   90.00
#
_symmetry.space_group_name_H-M   'P 1'
#
loop_
_entity.id
_entity.type
_entity.pdbx_description
1 polymer ?
#
loop_
_entity_poly.entity_id
_entity_poly.type
_entity_poly.pdbx_seq_one_letter_code
_entity_poly.pdbx_strand_id
1 'polypeptide(L)'
;SSQALKYYKEYSTISCLSGLPTITLYDGDIVTVNKSLKEKYFGNSTIICWYRSLKFHRSHDYITGDWMGPFSDVLIVKDHPPFVEVKCIDEGDKIVSRMHHYIT
;
A
#
# COMPACT_ATOMS: atom_id res chain seq x y z
N SER A 1 -38.07 10.95 -4.53
CA SER A 1 -36.73 10.74 -5.10
C SER A 1 -35.69 11.10 -4.05
N SER A 2 -35.22 10.13 -3.27
CA SER A 2 -34.22 10.34 -2.22
C SER A 2 -32.82 10.15 -2.81
N GLN A 3 -32.11 11.26 -3.01
CA GLN A 3 -30.68 11.25 -3.33
C GLN A 3 -29.93 10.70 -2.11
N ALA A 4 -29.38 9.50 -2.23
CA ALA A 4 -28.44 8.97 -1.25
C ALA A 4 -27.13 9.77 -1.36
N LEU A 5 -26.91 10.70 -0.44
CA LEU A 5 -25.58 11.25 -0.19
C LEU A 5 -24.68 10.11 0.27
N LYS A 6 -23.86 9.56 -0.64
CA LYS A 6 -22.72 8.73 -0.28
C LYS A 6 -21.77 9.61 0.52
N TYR A 7 -21.81 9.47 1.84
CA TYR A 7 -20.76 9.97 2.71
C TYR A 7 -19.48 9.19 2.36
N TYR A 8 -18.65 9.74 1.48
CA TYR A 8 -17.26 9.33 1.36
C TYR A 8 -16.58 9.76 2.66
N LYS A 9 -16.49 8.84 3.61
CA LYS A 9 -15.63 9.04 4.77
C LYS A 9 -14.21 8.78 4.30
N GLU A 10 -13.45 9.86 4.15
CA GLU A 10 -12.04 9.80 3.81
C GLU A 10 -11.29 9.26 5.04
N TYR A 11 -10.96 7.97 5.01
CA TYR A 11 -10.13 7.37 6.04
C TYR A 11 -8.69 7.57 5.64
N SER A 12 -8.01 8.49 6.34
CA SER A 12 -6.59 8.74 6.11
C SER A 12 -5.84 7.40 6.20
N THR A 13 -5.11 7.06 5.15
CA THR A 13 -4.11 5.99 5.23
C THR A 13 -3.27 6.23 6.48
N ILE A 14 -3.00 5.18 7.26
CA ILE A 14 -2.05 5.29 8.37
C ILE A 14 -0.68 5.50 7.75
N SER A 15 -0.38 6.74 7.38
CA SER A 15 0.90 7.10 6.79
C SER A 15 1.90 7.13 7.93
N CYS A 16 2.67 6.06 8.10
CA CYS A 16 3.85 6.12 8.94
C CYS A 16 4.79 7.19 8.34
N LEU A 17 5.29 8.11 9.16
CA LEU A 17 6.32 9.07 8.76
C LEU A 17 7.55 8.29 8.30
N SER A 18 7.67 8.08 7.00
CA SER A 18 8.79 7.43 6.34
C SER A 18 9.65 8.48 5.66
N GLY A 19 10.97 8.34 5.71
CA GLY A 19 11.88 9.15 4.89
C GLY A 19 11.89 8.73 3.42
N LEU A 20 11.19 7.65 3.06
CA LEU A 20 11.08 7.14 1.70
C LEU A 20 9.81 7.68 1.02
N PRO A 21 9.87 7.95 -0.30
CA PRO A 21 8.69 8.40 -1.04
C PRO A 21 7.63 7.30 -1.09
N THR A 22 6.36 7.70 -1.12
CA THR A 22 5.24 6.80 -1.39
C THR A 22 4.95 6.80 -2.90
N ILE A 23 5.05 5.64 -3.54
CA ILE A 23 4.73 5.48 -4.97
C ILE A 23 3.50 4.60 -5.21
N THR A 24 2.86 4.13 -4.16
CA THR A 24 1.71 3.22 -4.24
C THR A 24 0.44 3.93 -3.81
N LEU A 25 -0.66 3.68 -4.50
CA LEU A 25 -2.00 4.11 -4.18
C LEU A 25 -2.83 2.89 -3.77
N TYR A 26 -3.85 3.12 -2.95
CA TYR A 26 -4.79 2.09 -2.54
C TYR A 26 -6.22 2.53 -2.78
N ASP A 27 -7.02 1.65 -3.36
CA ASP A 27 -8.44 1.85 -3.63
C ASP A 27 -9.22 0.59 -3.25
N GLY A 28 -9.69 0.52 -2.01
CA GLY A 28 -10.64 -0.50 -1.51
C GLY A 28 -10.11 -1.92 -1.41
N ASP A 29 -9.72 -2.53 -2.52
CA ASP A 29 -9.19 -3.89 -2.68
C ASP A 29 -7.98 -3.95 -3.62
N ILE A 30 -7.59 -2.82 -4.20
CA ILE A 30 -6.51 -2.75 -5.18
C ILE A 30 -5.38 -1.84 -4.68
N VAL A 31 -4.15 -2.37 -4.69
CA VAL A 31 -2.92 -1.57 -4.58
C VAL A 31 -2.38 -1.33 -5.99
N THR A 32 -2.14 -0.07 -6.35
CA THR A 32 -1.56 0.30 -7.64
C THR A 32 -0.24 1.04 -7.46
N VAL A 33 0.77 0.72 -8.26
CA VAL A 33 2.00 1.51 -8.37
C VAL A 33 1.73 2.71 -9.29
N ASN A 34 1.85 3.92 -8.77
CA ASN A 34 1.73 5.14 -9.54
C ASN A 34 2.97 5.32 -10.42
N LYS A 35 2.81 5.11 -11.73
CA LYS A 35 3.90 5.17 -12.71
C LYS A 35 4.57 6.54 -12.75
N SER A 36 3.81 7.63 -12.67
CA SER A 36 4.35 9.00 -12.67
C SER A 36 5.18 9.29 -11.42
N LEU A 37 4.76 8.81 -10.24
CA LEU A 37 5.57 8.95 -9.02
C LEU A 37 6.80 8.06 -9.07
N LYS A 38 6.67 6.81 -9.55
CA LYS A 38 7.81 5.91 -9.75
C LYS A 38 8.87 6.56 -10.65
N GLU A 39 8.47 7.09 -11.80
CA GLU A 39 9.37 7.75 -12.74
C GLU A 39 9.98 9.02 -12.14
N LYS A 40 9.19 9.84 -11.42
CA LYS A 40 9.69 11.05 -10.75
C LYS A 40 10.79 10.76 -9.74
N TYR A 41 10.67 9.70 -8.95
CA TYR A 41 11.62 9.39 -7.88
C TYR A 41 12.75 8.45 -8.30
N PHE A 42 12.50 7.55 -9.25
CA PHE A 42 13.40 6.45 -9.59
C PHE A 42 13.69 6.33 -11.10
N GLY A 43 13.15 7.20 -11.95
CA GLY A 43 13.33 7.16 -13.39
C GLY A 43 12.85 5.84 -14.01
N ASN A 44 13.66 5.30 -14.92
CA ASN A 44 13.40 4.02 -15.61
C ASN A 44 13.89 2.79 -14.83
N SER A 45 14.17 2.91 -13.53
CA SER A 45 14.62 1.78 -12.72
C SER A 45 13.55 0.69 -12.62
N THR A 46 13.97 -0.57 -12.64
CA THR A 46 13.08 -1.69 -12.33
C THR A 46 12.78 -1.69 -10.83
N ILE A 47 11.53 -1.43 -10.49
CA ILE A 47 11.03 -1.49 -9.12
C ILE A 47 9.99 -2.60 -9.01
N ILE A 48 10.14 -3.43 -7.99
CA ILE A 48 9.22 -4.51 -7.68
C ILE A 48 8.63 -4.23 -6.29
N CYS A 49 7.35 -4.52 -6.10
CA CYS A 49 6.67 -4.34 -4.84
C CYS A 49 6.16 -5.67 -4.26
N TRP A 50 6.06 -5.71 -2.94
CA TRP A 50 5.46 -6.77 -2.15
C TRP A 50 4.52 -6.14 -1.15
N TYR A 51 3.51 -6.90 -0.73
CA TYR A 51 2.60 -6.48 0.32
C TYR A 51 2.52 -7.52 1.43
N ARG A 52 2.05 -7.13 2.60
CA ARG A 52 1.60 -8.05 3.65
C ARG A 52 0.40 -7.48 4.36
N SER A 53 -0.44 -8.35 4.91
CA SER A 53 -1.53 -7.93 5.77
C SER A 53 -1.01 -7.46 7.12
N LEU A 54 -1.71 -6.49 7.70
CA LEU A 54 -1.50 -6.03 9.07
C LEU A 54 -2.84 -6.13 9.81
N LYS A 55 -2.82 -6.72 11.00
CA LYS A 55 -4.00 -6.81 11.86
C LYS A 55 -3.67 -6.19 13.21
N PHE A 56 -4.45 -5.19 13.61
CA PHE A 56 -4.29 -4.61 14.94
C PHE A 56 -4.82 -5.56 16.02
N HIS A 57 -4.00 -5.83 17.02
CA HIS A 57 -4.34 -6.61 18.20
C HIS A 57 -4.08 -5.78 19.45
N ARG A 58 -5.09 -5.63 20.31
CA ARG A 58 -5.04 -4.74 21.49
C ARG A 58 -3.85 -4.98 22.43
N SER A 59 -3.36 -6.22 22.51
CA SER A 59 -2.26 -6.61 23.39
C SER A 59 -0.89 -6.75 22.71
N HIS A 60 -0.83 -6.71 21.38
CA HIS A 60 0.39 -7.02 20.61
C HIS A 60 0.67 -6.00 19.50
N ASP A 61 -0.01 -4.85 19.53
CA ASP A 61 -0.04 -3.85 18.46
C ASP A 61 -0.35 -4.47 17.08
N TYR A 62 0.37 -4.09 16.04
CA TYR A 62 0.13 -4.60 14.67
C TYR A 62 0.82 -5.95 14.47
N ILE A 63 0.02 -6.98 14.25
CA ILE A 63 0.47 -8.32 13.86
C ILE A 63 0.62 -8.36 12.34
N THR A 64 1.82 -8.70 11.88
CA THR A 64 2.16 -8.79 10.46
C THR A 64 1.89 -10.19 9.91
N GLY A 65 1.25 -10.27 8.75
CA GLY A 65 1.25 -11.48 7.93
C GLY A 65 2.54 -11.66 7.12
N ASP A 66 2.57 -12.70 6.30
CA ASP A 66 3.67 -12.99 5.39
C ASP A 66 3.73 -11.99 4.22
N TRP A 67 4.94 -11.79 3.69
CA TRP A 67 5.13 -11.02 2.47
C TRP A 67 4.64 -11.80 1.25
N MET A 68 3.81 -11.15 0.45
CA MET A 68 3.19 -11.66 -0.76
C MET A 68 3.51 -10.75 -1.95
N GLY A 69 3.60 -11.34 -3.15
CA GLY A 69 4.05 -10.67 -4.37
C GLY A 69 4.91 -11.63 -5.22
N PRO A 70 5.79 -11.11 -6.09
CA PRO A 70 5.97 -9.70 -6.44
C PRO A 70 4.85 -9.12 -7.31
N PHE A 71 4.71 -7.79 -7.34
CA PHE A 71 3.91 -7.07 -8.33
C PHE A 71 4.61 -5.77 -8.74
N SER A 72 4.39 -5.30 -9.97
CA SER A 72 5.05 -4.09 -10.52
C SER A 72 4.07 -2.98 -10.90
N ASP A 73 2.80 -3.31 -11.14
CA ASP A 73 1.79 -2.36 -11.60
C ASP A 73 0.55 -2.39 -10.70
N VAL A 74 -0.14 -3.52 -10.61
CA VAL A 74 -1.40 -3.66 -9.86
C VAL A 74 -1.39 -4.95 -9.05
N LEU A 75 -1.96 -4.89 -7.85
CA LEU A 75 -2.20 -6.03 -6.97
C LEU A 75 -3.62 -5.98 -6.43
N ILE A 76 -4.33 -7.10 -6.52
CA ILE A 76 -5.61 -7.32 -5.82
C ILE A 76 -5.31 -7.94 -4.46
N VAL A 77 -5.74 -7.28 -3.39
CA VAL A 77 -5.57 -7.73 -2.01
C VAL A 77 -6.65 -8.76 -1.68
N LYS A 78 -6.24 -10.01 -1.50
CA LYS A 78 -7.15 -11.09 -1.08
C LYS A 78 -7.52 -10.94 0.39
N ASP A 79 -8.69 -11.48 0.75
CA ASP A 79 -9.19 -11.56 2.13
C ASP A 79 -9.49 -10.21 2.83
N HIS A 80 -9.37 -9.09 2.11
CA HIS A 80 -9.69 -7.73 2.57
C HIS A 80 -9.24 -7.45 4.02
N PRO A 81 -7.94 -7.62 4.35
CA PRO A 81 -7.44 -7.36 5.69
C PRO A 81 -7.70 -5.89 6.07
N PRO A 82 -7.84 -5.52 7.34
CA PRO A 82 -8.11 -4.11 7.69
C PRO A 82 -6.99 -3.14 7.29
N PHE A 83 -5.76 -3.63 7.22
CA PHE A 83 -4.59 -2.87 6.81
C PHE A 83 -3.68 -3.71 5.92
N VAL A 84 -3.00 -3.06 5.00
CA VAL A 84 -1.89 -3.64 4.25
C VAL A 84 -0.67 -2.76 4.36
N GLU A 85 0.49 -3.40 4.39
CA GLU A 85 1.77 -2.74 4.23
C GLU A 85 2.35 -3.11 2.88
N VAL A 86 2.87 -2.13 2.17
CA VAL A 86 3.53 -2.30 0.88
C VAL A 86 4.98 -1.85 1.01
N LYS A 87 5.90 -2.69 0.52
CA LYS A 87 7.31 -2.36 0.34
C LYS A 87 7.66 -2.50 -1.13
N CYS A 88 8.45 -1.58 -1.67
CA CYS A 88 9.01 -1.69 -3.01
C CYS A 88 10.53 -1.63 -2.93
N ILE A 89 11.19 -2.49 -3.71
CA ILE A 89 12.65 -2.58 -3.78
C ILE A 89 13.14 -2.36 -5.22
N ASP A 90 14.36 -1.88 -5.35
CA ASP A 90 15.06 -1.73 -6.63
C ASP A 90 15.82 -3.02 -7.03
N GLU A 91 16.54 -2.99 -8.15
CA GLU A 91 17.33 -4.12 -8.66
C GLU A 91 18.45 -4.59 -7.69
N GLY A 92 18.81 -3.77 -6.70
CA GLY A 92 19.80 -4.10 -5.68
C GLY A 92 19.19 -4.59 -4.36
N ASP A 93 17.92 -5.00 -4.38
CA ASP A 93 17.14 -5.41 -3.20
C ASP A 93 17.01 -4.33 -2.11
N LYS A 94 17.29 -3.06 -2.44
CA LYS A 94 17.17 -1.96 -1.48
C LYS A 94 15.72 -1.49 -1.40
N ILE A 95 15.20 -1.34 -0.19
CA ILE A 95 13.87 -0.75 0.04
C ILE A 95 13.91 0.72 -0.38
N VAL A 96 13.11 1.07 -1.38
CA VAL A 96 13.03 2.43 -1.94
C VAL A 96 11.70 3.12 -1.65
N SER A 97 10.64 2.36 -1.37
CA SER A 97 9.33 2.89 -0.97
C SER A 97 8.69 1.97 0.06
N ARG A 98 8.01 2.54 1.05
CA ARG A 98 7.29 1.80 2.08
C ARG A 98 6.07 2.59 2.54
N MET A 99 4.89 1.96 2.52
CA MET A 99 3.62 2.62 2.85
C MET A 99 2.68 1.65 3.55
N HIS A 100 1.82 2.18 4.42
CA HIS A 100 0.69 1.43 4.98
C HIS A 100 -0.61 2.01 4.44
N HIS A 101 -1.53 1.13 4.04
CA HIS A 101 -2.84 1.49 3.54
C HIS A 101 -3.92 0.89 4.44
N TYR A 102 -5.02 1.63 4.60
CA TYR A 102 -6.21 1.19 5.32
C TYR A 102 -7.27 0.71 4.35
N ILE A 103 -7.97 -0.37 4.72
CA ILE A 103 -9.03 -0.99 3.93
C ILE A 103 -10.37 -0.62 4.56
N THR A 104 -11.21 0.08 3.79
CA THR A 104 -12.52 0.61 4.24
C THR A 104 -13.66 -0.37 4.00
#